data_AF-A0A3C0GA48-F1
#
_entry.id   AF-A0A3C0GA48-F1
#
_cell.length_a   1.000
_cell.length_b   1.000
_cell.length_c   1.000
_cell.angle_alpha   90.00
_cell.angle_beta   90.00
_cell.angle_gamma   90.00
#
_symmetry.space_group_name_H-M   'P 1'
#
loop_
_entity.id
_entity.type
_entity.pdbx_description
1 polymer ?
#
loop_
_entity_poly.entity_id
_entity_poly.type
_entity_poly.pdbx_seq_one_letter_code
_entity_poly.pdbx_strand_id
1 'polypeptide(L)'
;VTDGENWFGVGIEPASKVVIGSQAVPYIYEDRVSKEDFLAALHKIYNMGKRERNKLIKLGKEHIKKNYNFADFEKKWVDLMLGVHEKYGSWDDRRNYHAWDCLEMK
;
A
#
# COMPACT_ATOMS: atom_id res chain seq x y z
N VAL A 1 9.96 5.12 -1.56
CA VAL A 1 9.69 3.82 -0.89
C VAL A 1 10.75 3.63 0.18
N THR A 2 10.31 3.36 1.40
CA THR A 2 11.15 3.10 2.57
C THR A 2 10.64 1.86 3.29
N ASP A 3 11.52 1.13 3.95
CA ASP A 3 11.17 0.04 4.89
C ASP A 3 11.18 0.52 6.35
N GLY A 4 11.30 1.83 6.58
CA GLY A 4 11.45 2.44 7.90
C GLY A 4 12.91 2.74 8.27
N GLU A 5 13.86 2.06 7.64
CA GLU A 5 15.30 2.24 7.87
C GLU A 5 16.03 2.79 6.64
N ASN A 6 15.70 2.24 5.45
CA ASN A 6 16.38 2.50 4.20
C ASN A 6 15.46 3.18 3.18
N TRP A 7 16.00 4.16 2.46
CA TRP A 7 15.32 4.77 1.31
C TRP A 7 15.75 4.11 0.01
N PHE A 8 14.78 3.64 -0.78
CA PHE A 8 14.99 3.01 -2.09
C PHE A 8 14.76 3.96 -3.27
N GLY A 9 14.68 5.27 -2.99
CA GLY A 9 14.42 6.32 -3.97
C GLY A 9 14.52 7.70 -3.32
N VAL A 10 14.02 8.72 -4.02
CA VAL A 10 13.83 10.06 -3.44
C VAL A 10 12.40 10.15 -2.91
N GLY A 11 12.26 10.36 -1.61
CA GLY A 11 10.97 10.66 -0.99
C GLY A 11 10.50 12.05 -1.40
N ILE A 12 9.20 12.18 -1.68
CA ILE A 12 8.54 13.47 -1.89
C ILE A 12 7.41 13.55 -0.89
N GLU A 13 7.44 14.57 -0.05
CA GLU A 13 6.36 14.84 0.89
C GLU A 13 5.24 15.63 0.19
N PRO A 14 3.98 15.43 0.59
CA PRO A 14 2.88 16.18 0.03
C PRO A 14 2.95 17.65 0.44
N ALA A 15 2.81 18.53 -0.54
CA ALA A 15 2.72 19.96 -0.35
C ALA A 15 1.36 20.39 0.22
N SER A 16 0.32 19.57 0.03
CA SER A 16 -1.01 19.78 0.58
C SER A 16 -1.71 18.45 0.79
N LYS A 17 -2.48 18.34 1.88
CA LYS A 17 -3.35 17.20 2.18
C LYS A 17 -4.77 17.71 2.32
N VAL A 18 -5.72 17.11 1.62
CA VAL A 18 -7.12 17.55 1.61
C VAL A 18 -8.06 16.37 1.70
N VAL A 19 -9.23 16.60 2.30
CA VAL A 19 -10.34 15.65 2.31
C VAL A 19 -11.35 16.09 1.26
N ILE A 20 -11.58 15.26 0.26
CA ILE A 20 -12.49 15.56 -0.84
C ILE A 20 -13.65 14.59 -0.78
N GLY A 21 -14.86 15.14 -0.82
CA GLY A 21 -16.08 14.36 -0.83
C GLY A 21 -17.29 15.23 -0.56
N SER A 22 -18.44 14.61 -0.48
CA SER A 22 -19.70 15.26 -0.12
C SER A 22 -20.61 14.24 0.55
N GLN A 23 -21.79 14.66 1.01
CA GLN A 23 -22.75 13.70 1.56
C GLN A 23 -23.14 12.60 0.56
N ALA A 24 -23.13 12.91 -0.75
CA ALA A 24 -23.46 11.96 -1.81
C ALA A 24 -22.25 11.21 -2.40
N VAL A 25 -21.02 11.64 -2.06
CA VAL A 25 -19.78 11.08 -2.65
C VAL A 25 -18.82 10.72 -1.52
N PRO A 26 -18.38 9.45 -1.43
CA PRO A 26 -17.45 9.01 -0.39
C PRO A 26 -16.25 9.95 -0.26
N TYR A 27 -15.91 10.27 0.99
CA TYR A 27 -14.76 11.10 1.30
C TYR A 27 -13.47 10.32 1.09
N ILE A 28 -12.52 10.94 0.40
CA ILE A 28 -11.17 10.43 0.19
C ILE A 28 -10.14 11.42 0.71
N TYR A 29 -9.03 10.89 1.24
CA TYR A 29 -7.84 11.67 1.55
C TYR A 29 -7.01 11.77 0.27
N GLU A 30 -6.76 13.00 -0.17
CA GLU A 30 -5.92 13.30 -1.32
C GLU A 30 -4.67 14.05 -0.87
N ASP A 31 -3.51 13.45 -1.15
CA ASP A 31 -2.19 14.04 -0.96
C ASP A 31 -1.70 14.60 -2.30
N ARG A 32 -1.35 15.89 -2.33
CA ARG A 32 -0.90 16.60 -3.54
C ARG A 32 0.57 16.97 -3.43
N VAL A 33 1.29 16.85 -4.53
CA VAL A 33 2.72 17.15 -4.63
C VAL A 33 2.94 18.46 -5.40
N SER A 34 3.92 19.26 -4.98
CA SER A 34 4.29 20.48 -5.71
C SER A 34 5.08 20.16 -6.98
N LYS A 35 4.99 21.03 -7.99
CA LYS A 35 5.80 20.89 -9.21
C LYS A 35 7.30 20.96 -8.88
N GLU A 36 7.66 21.84 -7.97
CA GLU A 36 9.03 22.14 -7.57
C GLU A 36 9.68 20.91 -6.92
N ASP A 37 8.99 20.26 -5.97
CA ASP A 37 9.49 19.06 -5.30
C ASP A 37 9.63 17.88 -6.26
N PHE A 38 8.68 17.74 -7.18
CA PHE A 38 8.75 16.72 -8.23
C PHE A 38 9.97 16.92 -9.14
N LEU A 39 10.20 18.14 -9.62
CA LEU A 39 11.36 18.46 -10.45
C LEU A 39 12.67 18.28 -9.68
N ALA A 40 12.73 18.70 -8.42
CA ALA A 40 13.91 18.52 -7.57
C ALA A 40 14.27 17.03 -7.40
N ALA A 41 13.28 16.17 -7.18
CA ALA A 41 13.48 14.73 -7.07
C ALA A 41 14.01 14.11 -8.38
N LEU A 42 13.45 14.52 -9.53
CA LEU A 42 13.94 14.09 -10.85
C LEU A 42 15.39 14.52 -11.08
N HIS A 43 15.71 15.79 -10.82
CA HIS A 43 17.08 16.31 -10.96
C HIS A 43 18.06 15.56 -10.05
N LYS A 44 17.66 15.24 -8.81
CA LYS A 44 18.50 14.48 -7.88
C LYS A 44 18.86 13.10 -8.43
N ILE A 45 17.89 12.35 -8.95
CA ILE A 45 18.16 11.04 -9.57
C ILE A 45 18.98 11.17 -10.85
N TYR A 46 18.65 12.14 -11.70
CA TYR A 46 19.33 12.35 -12.99
C TYR A 46 20.80 12.73 -12.83
N ASN A 47 21.11 13.59 -11.86
CA ASN A 47 22.47 14.04 -11.56
C ASN A 47 23.25 13.05 -10.66
N MET A 48 22.59 12.02 -10.12
CA MET A 48 23.24 10.99 -9.30
C MET A 48 24.30 10.22 -10.09
N GLY A 49 25.47 10.00 -9.48
CA GLY A 49 26.55 9.24 -10.10
C GLY A 49 26.18 7.77 -10.36
N LYS A 50 26.75 7.15 -11.40
CA LYS A 50 26.44 5.77 -11.81
C LYS A 50 26.58 4.74 -10.67
N ARG A 51 27.62 4.85 -9.85
CA ARG A 51 27.87 3.94 -8.72
C ARG A 51 26.77 4.03 -7.66
N GLU A 52 26.41 5.24 -7.26
CA GLU A 52 25.37 5.49 -6.28
C GLU A 52 24.00 5.04 -6.80
N ARG A 53 23.68 5.41 -8.05
CA ARG A 53 22.43 4.99 -8.71
C ARG A 53 22.32 3.46 -8.79
N ASN A 54 23.40 2.76 -9.12
CA ASN A 54 23.43 1.30 -9.16
C ASN A 54 23.19 0.67 -7.77
N LYS A 55 23.76 1.27 -6.71
CA LYS A 55 23.50 0.83 -5.33
C LYS A 55 22.02 0.99 -4.98
N LEU A 56 21.42 2.14 -5.31
CA LEU A 56 20.00 2.42 -5.08
C LEU A 56 19.11 1.43 -5.84
N ILE A 57 19.40 1.15 -7.12
CA ILE A 57 18.66 0.17 -7.94
C ILE A 57 18.75 -1.22 -7.34
N LYS A 58 19.93 -1.65 -6.87
CA LYS A 58 20.11 -2.97 -6.27
C LYS A 58 19.22 -3.12 -5.03
N LEU A 59 19.27 -2.14 -4.12
CA LEU A 59 18.44 -2.13 -2.91
C LEU A 59 16.95 -2.14 -3.25
N GLY A 60 16.51 -1.31 -4.19
CA GLY A 60 15.11 -1.27 -4.63
C GLY A 60 14.64 -2.60 -5.23
N LYS A 61 15.48 -3.26 -6.04
CA LYS A 61 15.17 -4.58 -6.61
C LYS A 61 15.07 -5.66 -5.54
N GLU A 62 15.98 -5.67 -4.56
CA GLU A 62 15.95 -6.60 -3.44
C GLU A 62 14.70 -6.42 -2.59
N HIS A 63 14.34 -5.17 -2.30
CA HIS A 63 13.10 -4.83 -1.59
C HIS A 63 11.85 -5.32 -2.34
N ILE A 64 11.80 -5.13 -3.66
CA ILE A 64 10.67 -5.60 -4.49
C ILE A 64 10.57 -7.12 -4.47
N LYS A 65 11.68 -7.83 -4.70
CA LYS A 65 11.70 -9.29 -4.67
C LYS A 65 11.29 -9.85 -3.32
N LYS A 66 11.68 -9.20 -2.22
CA LYS A 66 11.33 -9.66 -0.87
C LYS A 66 9.86 -9.45 -0.54
N ASN A 67 9.30 -8.28 -0.85
CA ASN A 67 7.99 -7.88 -0.31
C ASN A 67 6.83 -7.99 -1.32
N TYR A 68 7.13 -8.00 -2.62
CA TYR A 68 6.13 -7.93 -3.69
C TYR A 68 6.39 -9.00 -4.77
N ASN A 69 6.95 -10.15 -4.42
CA ASN A 69 7.07 -11.25 -5.38
C ASN A 69 5.71 -11.91 -5.64
N PHE A 70 5.53 -12.39 -6.87
CA PHE A 70 4.28 -12.99 -7.32
C PHE A 70 3.95 -14.30 -6.59
N ALA A 71 4.96 -15.10 -6.24
CA ALA A 71 4.74 -16.38 -5.56
C ALA A 71 4.06 -16.18 -4.19
N ASP A 72 4.58 -15.26 -3.38
CA ASP A 72 3.98 -14.92 -2.08
C ASP A 72 2.62 -14.24 -2.25
N PHE A 73 2.46 -13.39 -3.27
CA PHE A 73 1.18 -12.73 -3.55
C PHE A 73 0.08 -13.74 -3.89
N GLU A 74 0.36 -14.67 -4.81
CA GLU A 74 -0.56 -15.75 -5.20
C GLU A 74 -0.88 -16.65 -4.01
N LYS A 75 0.15 -17.11 -3.29
CA LYS A 75 0.00 -17.97 -2.12
C LYS A 75 -0.90 -17.32 -1.07
N LYS A 76 -0.71 -16.03 -0.78
CA LYS A 76 -1.57 -15.31 0.19
C LYS A 76 -3.04 -15.31 -0.21
N TRP A 77 -3.35 -15.14 -1.49
CA TRP A 77 -4.73 -15.20 -1.97
C TRP A 77 -5.33 -16.59 -1.82
N VAL A 78 -4.58 -17.63 -2.22
CA VAL A 78 -5.02 -19.02 -2.08
C VAL A 78 -5.25 -19.37 -0.61
N ASP A 79 -4.26 -19.09 0.26
CA ASP A 79 -4.34 -19.33 1.70
C ASP A 79 -5.52 -18.58 2.34
N LEU A 80 -5.75 -17.32 1.95
CA LEU A 80 -6.85 -16.51 2.46
C LEU A 80 -8.20 -17.11 2.07
N MET A 81 -8.39 -17.43 0.79
CA MET A 81 -9.67 -17.94 0.28
C MET A 81 -9.97 -19.34 0.84
N LEU A 82 -8.96 -20.22 0.88
CA LEU A 82 -9.08 -21.55 1.50
C LEU A 82 -9.35 -21.42 3.00
N GLY A 83 -8.58 -20.60 3.71
CA GLY A 83 -8.76 -20.39 5.14
C GLY A 83 -10.14 -19.83 5.48
N VAL A 84 -10.67 -18.91 4.67
CA VAL A 84 -12.05 -18.40 4.83
C VAL A 84 -13.06 -19.52 4.63
N HIS A 85 -12.94 -20.30 3.55
CA HIS A 85 -13.86 -21.38 3.25
C HIS A 85 -13.82 -22.49 4.30
N GLU A 86 -12.64 -22.91 4.73
CA GLU A 86 -12.46 -23.96 5.75
C GLU A 86 -13.00 -23.54 7.11
N LYS A 87 -12.79 -22.27 7.51
CA LYS A 87 -13.15 -21.75 8.83
C LYS A 87 -14.60 -21.28 8.94
N TYR A 88 -15.16 -20.74 7.86
CA TYR A 88 -16.49 -20.12 7.85
C TYR A 88 -17.50 -20.80 6.92
N GLY A 89 -17.09 -21.78 6.12
CA GLY A 89 -17.97 -22.45 5.15
C GLY A 89 -18.35 -21.58 3.97
N SER A 90 -19.14 -22.16 3.07
CA SER A 90 -19.86 -21.47 1.99
C SER A 90 -21.18 -20.87 2.50
N TRP A 91 -22.03 -20.40 1.60
CA TRP A 91 -23.35 -19.90 1.94
C TRP A 91 -24.24 -20.99 2.58
N ASP A 92 -24.21 -22.20 2.01
CA ASP A 92 -25.10 -23.30 2.41
C ASP A 92 -24.66 -24.00 3.71
N ASP A 93 -23.36 -24.00 4.02
CA ASP A 93 -22.76 -24.65 5.19
C ASP A 93 -21.99 -23.64 6.08
N ARG A 94 -22.50 -22.40 6.12
CA ARG A 94 -21.86 -21.29 6.85
C ARG A 94 -21.71 -21.62 8.34
N ARG A 95 -20.51 -21.36 8.87
CA ARG A 95 -20.11 -21.57 10.26
C ARG A 95 -19.62 -20.26 10.88
N ASN A 96 -19.72 -20.16 12.21
CA ASN A 96 -19.22 -19.01 12.99
C ASN A 96 -19.80 -17.64 12.57
N TYR A 97 -21.01 -17.61 12.03
CA TYR A 97 -21.71 -16.35 11.70
C TYR A 97 -22.42 -15.80 12.93
N HIS A 98 -22.11 -14.55 13.27
CA HIS A 98 -22.85 -13.78 14.26
C HIS A 98 -23.56 -12.63 13.55
N ALA A 99 -24.90 -12.64 13.60
CA ALA A 99 -25.69 -11.53 13.11
C ALA A 99 -25.46 -10.30 14.01
N TRP A 100 -25.56 -9.11 13.44
CA TRP A 100 -25.53 -7.88 14.21
C TRP A 100 -26.89 -7.65 14.86
N ASP A 101 -26.89 -7.38 16.16
CA ASP A 101 -28.08 -6.98 16.90
C ASP A 101 -28.06 -5.46 17.14
N CYS A 102 -29.11 -4.76 16.72
CA CYS A 102 -29.30 -3.35 17.11
C CYS A 102 -29.86 -3.30 18.53
N LEU A 103 -28.98 -3.09 19.50
CA LEU A 103 -29.34 -2.90 20.90
C LEU A 103 -29.58 -1.42 21.17
N GLU A 104 -30.75 -1.10 21.72
CA GLU A 104 -31.05 0.24 22.23
C GLU A 104 -30.26 0.46 23.52
N MET A 105 -29.45 1.53 23.57
CA MET A 105 -28.72 1.90 24.78
C MET A 105 -29.68 2.59 25.76
N LYS A 106 -29.79 2.04 26.97
CA LYS A 106 -30.53 2.66 28.10
C LYS A 106 -29.72 3.74 28.79
#